data_AF-A0A497SJA2-F1
#
_entry.id   AF-A0A497SJA2-F1
#
_cell.length_a   1.000
_cell.length_b   1.000
_cell.length_c   1.000
_cell.angle_alpha   90.00
_cell.angle_beta   90.00
_cell.angle_gamma   90.00
#
_symmetry.space_group_name_H-M   'P 1'
#
loop_
_entity.id
_entity.type
_entity.pdbx_description
1 polymer ?
#
loop_
_entity_poly.entity_id
_entity_poly.type
_entity_poly.pdbx_seq_one_letter_code
_entity_poly.pdbx_strand_id
1 'polypeptide(L)' 'MKKKVTLKIPHELYVALHGMIDGTGFSSVNEFVVFAMRMIAKGGKLKEDSKFTQEDIDRVKKRLEELGYI' A
#
# COMPACT_ATOMS: atom_id res chain seq x y z
N MET A 1 11.40 -8.56 19.71
CA MET A 1 10.67 -8.61 18.41
C MET A 1 9.46 -7.68 18.49
N LYS A 2 9.18 -6.84 17.48
CA LYS A 2 7.95 -6.02 17.47
C LYS A 2 6.74 -6.94 17.35
N LYS A 3 5.64 -6.63 18.06
CA LYS A 3 4.38 -7.35 17.94
C LYS A 3 3.91 -7.27 16.48
N LYS A 4 3.58 -8.42 15.88
CA LYS A 4 3.01 -8.52 14.53
C LYS A 4 1.51 -8.72 14.65
N VAL A 5 0.77 -8.14 13.71
CA VAL A 5 -0.67 -8.37 13.55
C VAL A 5 -0.91 -9.06 12.21
N THR A 6 -1.93 -9.91 12.14
CA THR A 6 -2.33 -10.57 10.90
C THR A 6 -3.57 -9.88 10.35
N LEU A 7 -3.53 -9.51 9.07
CA LEU A 7 -4.66 -8.94 8.35
C LEU A 7 -5.21 -10.00 7.40
N LYS A 8 -6.53 -10.14 7.35
CA LYS A 8 -7.21 -10.97 6.35
C LYS A 8 -7.57 -10.09 5.16
N ILE A 9 -7.30 -10.57 3.95
CA ILE A 9 -7.69 -9.94 2.70
C ILE A 9 -8.42 -10.98 1.83
N PRO A 10 -9.30 -10.55 0.90
CA PRO A 10 -9.91 -11.44 -0.07
C PRO A 10 -8.85 -12.22 -0.84
N HIS A 11 -9.14 -13.50 -1.15
CA HIS A 11 -8.18 -14.36 -1.85
C HIS A 11 -7.83 -13.82 -3.25
N GLU A 12 -8.83 -13.30 -3.97
CA GLU A 12 -8.65 -12.70 -5.29
C GLU A 12 -7.67 -11.52 -5.26
N LEU A 13 -7.74 -10.69 -4.22
CA LEU A 13 -6.81 -9.59 -4.03
C LEU A 13 -5.39 -10.10 -3.77
N TYR A 14 -5.23 -11.16 -2.97
CA TYR A 14 -3.92 -11.77 -2.75
C TYR A 14 -3.30 -12.29 -4.05
N VAL A 15 -4.08 -12.95 -4.90
CA VAL A 15 -3.61 -13.48 -6.20
C VAL A 15 -3.19 -12.35 -7.14
N ALA A 16 -4.00 -11.29 -7.23
CA ALA A 16 -3.66 -10.11 -8.04
C ALA A 16 -2.36 -9.44 -7.54
N LEU A 17 -2.22 -9.26 -6.23
CA LEU A 17 -1.01 -8.69 -5.62
C LEU A 17 0.21 -9.59 -5.83
N HIS A 18 0.03 -10.92 -5.84
CA HIS A 18 1.10 -11.86 -6.11
C HIS A 18 1.64 -11.70 -7.54
N GLY A 19 0.74 -11.57 -8.53
CA GLY A 19 1.14 -11.27 -9.91
C GLY A 19 1.80 -9.90 -10.06
N MET A 20 1.35 -8.89 -9.30
CA MET A 20 1.94 -7.54 -9.34
C MET A 20 3.39 -7.50 -8.81
N ILE A 21 3.76 -8.38 -7.88
CA ILE A 21 5.11 -8.41 -7.30
C ILE A 21 6.05 -9.35 -8.04
N ASP A 22 5.57 -10.11 -9.02
CA ASP A 22 6.41 -10.99 -9.81
C ASP A 22 7.43 -10.17 -10.64
N GLY A 23 8.70 -10.59 -10.60
CA GLY A 23 9.82 -9.83 -11.19
C GLY A 23 10.21 -8.55 -10.45
N THR A 24 9.60 -8.25 -9.29
CA THR A 24 10.03 -7.13 -8.42
C THR A 24 11.04 -7.58 -7.38
N GLY A 25 11.63 -6.64 -6.64
CA GLY A 25 12.52 -6.95 -5.50
C GLY A 25 11.79 -7.39 -4.23
N PHE A 26 10.46 -7.54 -4.24
CA PHE A 26 9.71 -7.95 -3.06
C PHE A 26 9.74 -9.47 -2.89
N SER A 27 10.09 -9.92 -1.69
CA SER A 27 10.18 -11.35 -1.37
C SER A 27 8.83 -11.97 -1.03
N SER A 28 7.80 -11.15 -0.77
CA SER A 28 6.44 -11.62 -0.47
C SER A 28 5.38 -10.54 -0.65
N VAL A 29 4.12 -10.97 -0.81
CA VAL A 29 2.96 -10.06 -0.82
C VAL A 29 2.85 -9.29 0.49
N ASN A 30 3.19 -9.90 1.62
CA ASN A 30 3.17 -9.23 2.91
C ASN A 30 4.20 -8.11 2.99
N GLU A 31 5.39 -8.30 2.44
CA GLU A 31 6.42 -7.25 2.36
C GLU A 31 5.94 -6.05 1.53
N PHE A 32 5.36 -6.34 0.37
CA PHE A 32 4.76 -5.34 -0.51
C PHE A 32 3.65 -4.55 0.18
N VAL A 33 2.70 -5.25 0.84
CA VAL A 33 1.59 -4.61 1.57
C VAL A 33 2.12 -3.75 2.71
N VAL A 34 3.10 -4.21 3.49
CA VAL A 34 3.70 -3.42 4.56
C VAL A 34 4.42 -2.18 4.00
N PHE A 35 5.09 -2.30 2.86
CA PHE A 35 5.71 -1.16 2.18
C PHE A 35 4.67 -0.13 1.72
N ALA A 36 3.62 -0.58 1.03
CA ALA A 36 2.53 0.27 0.56
C ALA A 36 1.80 0.95 1.73
N MET A 37 1.45 0.19 2.77
CA MET A 37 0.84 0.74 3.98
C MET A 37 1.76 1.74 4.68
N ARG A 38 3.08 1.53 4.67
CA ARG A 38 4.03 2.51 5.21
C ARG A 38 4.08 3.78 4.36
N MET A 39 3.99 3.67 3.04
CA MET A 39 3.92 4.82 2.14
C MET A 39 2.65 5.63 2.38
N ILE A 40 1.49 4.96 2.49
CA ILE A 40 0.20 5.58 2.81
C ILE A 40 0.20 6.17 4.23
N ALA A 41 0.75 5.45 5.21
CA ALA A 41 0.83 5.91 6.59
C ALA A 41 1.81 7.08 6.76
N LYS A 42 2.89 7.13 5.96
CA LYS A 42 3.71 8.35 5.84
C LYS A 42 2.85 9.48 5.27
N GLY A 43 2.01 9.18 4.27
CA GLY A 43 0.98 10.05 3.70
C GLY A 43 0.04 10.69 4.73
N GLY A 44 -0.39 9.94 5.74
CA GLY A 44 -1.35 10.39 6.77
C GLY A 44 -0.77 10.73 8.15
N LYS A 45 0.50 10.41 8.42
CA LYS A 45 1.22 10.75 9.65
C LYS A 45 2.65 11.13 9.32
N LEU A 46 2.76 12.33 8.76
CA LEU A 46 3.95 13.12 8.96
C LEU A 46 4.07 13.40 10.44
N LYS A 47 5.08 12.80 11.06
CA LYS A 47 5.92 13.59 11.95
C LYS A 47 6.26 14.86 11.18
N GLU A 48 5.66 15.98 11.57
CA GLU A 48 5.87 17.42 11.29
C GLU A 48 6.73 17.94 10.11
N ASP A 49 7.32 17.12 9.23
CA ASP A 49 8.47 17.52 8.40
C ASP A 49 8.47 17.00 6.95
N SER A 50 7.39 16.43 6.41
CA SER A 50 7.40 16.01 4.98
C SER A 50 6.06 16.13 4.28
N LYS A 51 5.50 17.33 4.18
CA LYS A 51 4.21 17.62 3.51
C LYS A 51 4.04 16.80 2.21
N PHE A 52 3.07 15.89 2.19
CA PHE A 52 2.56 15.32 0.93
C PHE A 52 1.78 16.43 0.23
N THR A 53 2.01 16.57 -1.08
CA THR A 53 1.33 17.61 -1.86
C THR A 53 -0.08 17.15 -2.23
N GLN A 54 -0.95 18.11 -2.56
CA GLN A 54 -2.30 17.81 -3.02
C GLN A 54 -2.29 16.82 -4.21
N GLU A 55 -1.28 16.94 -5.08
CA GLU A 55 -1.07 16.06 -6.23
C GLU A 55 -0.83 14.59 -5.87
N ASP A 56 -0.14 14.32 -4.76
CA ASP A 56 0.08 12.95 -4.28
C ASP A 56 -1.24 12.29 -3.86
N ILE A 57 -2.12 13.08 -3.23
CA ILE A 57 -3.44 12.63 -2.78
C ILE A 57 -4.36 12.38 -3.97
N ASP A 58 -4.36 13.27 -4.96
CA ASP A 58 -5.16 13.12 -6.18
C ASP A 58 -4.71 11.93 -7.04
N ARG A 59 -3.40 11.66 -7.11
CA ARG A 59 -2.88 10.45 -7.79
C ARG A 59 -3.35 9.16 -7.13
N VAL A 60 -3.31 9.11 -5.80
CA VAL A 60 -3.76 7.93 -5.06
C VAL A 60 -5.26 7.74 -5.20
N LYS A 61 -6.07 8.81 -5.12
CA LYS A 61 -7.52 8.74 -5.35
C LYS A 61 -7.87 8.21 -6.74
N LYS A 62 -7.28 8.79 -7.77
CA LYS A 62 -7.52 8.37 -9.15
C LYS A 62 -7.16 6.90 -9.36
N ARG A 63 -6.07 6.45 -8.75
CA ARG A 63 -5.64 5.04 -8.79
C ARG A 63 -6.64 4.12 -8.08
N LEU A 64 -7.27 4.58 -6.99
CA LEU A 64 -8.27 3.82 -6.27
C LEU A 64 -9.60 3.73 -7.03
N GLU A 65 -10.00 4.80 -7.73
CA GLU A 65 -11.17 4.80 -8.63
C GLU A 65 -10.96 3.85 -9.81
N GLU A 66 -9.78 3.87 -10.46
CA GLU A 66 -9.44 2.94 -11.54
C GLU A 66 -9.48 1.47 -11.10
N LEU A 67 -9.25 1.21 -9.82
CA LEU A 67 -9.28 -0.12 -9.22
C LEU A 67 -10.64 -0.47 -8.59
N GLY A 68 -11.64 0.43 -8.64
CA GLY A 68 -13.01 0.19 -8.18
C GLY A 68 -13.18 0.14 -6.66
N TYR A 69 -12.28 0.78 -5.90
CA TYR A 69 -12.37 0.86 -4.44
C TYR A 69 -13.18 2.05 -3.93
N ILE A 70 -13.45 3.02 -4.80
CA ILE A 70 -14.29 4.22 -4.61
C ILE A 70 -15.21 4.27 -5.82
#